data_AF-A0A2I9DWD7-F1
#
_entry.id   AF-A0A2I9DWD7-F1
#
_cell.length_a   1.000
_cell.length_b   1.000
_cell.length_c   1.000
_cell.angle_alpha   90.00
_cell.angle_beta   90.00
_cell.angle_gamma   90.00
#
_symmetry.space_group_name_H-M   'P 1'
#
loop_
_entity.id
_entity.type
_entity.pdbx_description
1 polymer ?
#
loop_
_entity_poly.entity_id
_entity_poly.type
_entity_poly.pdbx_seq_one_letter_code
_entity_poly.pdbx_strand_id
1 'polypeptide(L)'
;MNETITLRNSPKLDISLQKDMFEIVDQLTPKNNGSYDYGSLKSVQLNKGWLLSLLSYIPFFWTVPFEPGFRNRTHLNIKLAGKTLKIWLAGSDMNKAASIKQALNDRKV
;
A
#
# COMPACT_ATOMS: atom_id res chain seq x y z
N MET A 1 15.46 -10.82 13.51
CA MET A 1 15.28 -11.11 12.07
C MET A 1 15.03 -9.77 11.39
N ASN A 2 15.78 -9.43 10.35
CA ASN A 2 15.67 -8.16 9.64
C ASN A 2 15.50 -8.49 8.16
N GLU A 3 14.31 -8.26 7.63
CA GLU A 3 13.93 -8.63 6.26
C GLU A 3 13.37 -7.40 5.56
N THR A 4 13.90 -7.05 4.39
CA THR A 4 13.36 -5.96 3.56
C THR A 4 12.66 -6.53 2.35
N ILE A 5 11.38 -6.18 2.20
CA ILE A 5 10.54 -6.62 1.10
C ILE A 5 10.31 -5.42 0.18
N THR A 6 10.94 -5.45 -0.99
CA THR A 6 10.69 -4.46 -2.05
C THR A 6 9.42 -4.82 -2.80
N LEU A 7 8.41 -3.96 -2.68
CA LEU A 7 7.13 -4.07 -3.37
C LEU A 7 7.20 -3.50 -4.79
N ARG A 8 7.95 -2.41 -5.01
CA ARG A 8 8.15 -1.79 -6.31
C ARG A 8 9.46 -1.02 -6.35
N ASN A 9 10.18 -1.08 -7.47
CA ASN A 9 11.46 -0.40 -7.65
C ASN A 9 11.33 1.09 -8.05
N SER A 10 10.29 1.47 -8.81
CA SER A 10 10.12 2.85 -9.28
C SER A 10 8.65 3.28 -9.41
N PRO A 11 8.23 4.38 -8.74
CA PRO A 11 8.86 4.96 -7.56
C PRO A 11 9.00 3.91 -6.44
N LYS A 12 10.11 3.97 -5.71
CA LYS A 12 10.49 2.95 -4.72
C LYS A 12 9.42 2.79 -3.64
N LEU A 13 9.11 1.53 -3.32
CA LEU A 13 8.27 1.14 -2.18
C LEU A 13 8.88 -0.10 -1.52
N ASP A 14 9.47 0.10 -0.35
CA ASP A 14 10.04 -0.95 0.49
C ASP A 14 9.33 -0.98 1.85
N ILE A 15 9.19 -2.18 2.40
CA ILE A 15 8.80 -2.38 3.79
C ILE A 15 9.83 -3.30 4.44
N SER A 16 10.47 -2.80 5.49
CA SER A 16 11.47 -3.55 6.26
C SER A 16 10.86 -4.01 7.58
N LEU A 17 10.86 -5.33 7.80
CA LEU A 17 10.37 -5.98 9.01
C LEU A 17 11.56 -6.24 9.94
N GLN A 18 11.55 -5.62 11.11
CA GLN A 18 12.58 -5.78 12.13
C GLN A 18 12.03 -6.59 13.31
N LYS A 19 12.77 -6.64 14.43
CA LYS A 19 12.36 -7.42 15.61
C LYS A 19 11.12 -6.82 16.29
N ASP A 20 11.16 -5.52 16.57
CA ASP A 20 10.15 -4.85 17.42
C ASP A 20 9.34 -3.78 16.64
N MET A 21 9.76 -3.47 15.41
CA MET A 21 9.16 -2.44 14.56
C MET A 21 9.25 -2.81 13.07
N PHE A 22 8.56 -2.03 12.24
CA PHE A 22 8.71 -2.07 10.79
C PHE A 22 8.94 -0.66 10.24
N GLU A 23 9.65 -0.57 9.13
CA GLU A 23 9.95 0.68 8.43
C GLU A 23 9.30 0.68 7.05
N ILE A 24 8.84 1.85 6.61
CA ILE A 24 8.29 2.06 5.28
C ILE A 24 9.10 3.14 4.57
N VAL A 25 9.50 2.84 3.34
CA VAL A 25 10.09 3.81 2.40
C VAL A 25 9.23 3.83 1.14
N ASP A 26 8.40 4.86 0.99
CA ASP A 26 7.46 5.08 -0.11
C ASP A 26 7.77 6.42 -0.80
N GLN A 27 8.41 6.36 -1.97
CA GLN A 27 8.73 7.55 -2.77
C GLN A 27 7.49 8.17 -3.43
N LEU A 28 6.41 7.40 -3.63
CA LEU A 28 5.18 7.93 -4.23
C LEU A 28 4.36 8.71 -3.20
N THR A 29 4.36 8.25 -1.95
CA THR A 29 3.62 8.88 -0.84
C THR A 29 4.53 9.08 0.37
N PRO A 30 5.45 10.07 0.34
CA PRO A 30 6.48 10.23 1.38
C PRO A 30 5.95 10.41 2.80
N LYS A 31 4.71 10.87 2.98
CA LYS A 31 4.04 10.96 4.28
C LYS A 31 3.86 9.62 4.99
N ASN A 32 3.95 8.50 4.26
CA ASN A 32 3.89 7.15 4.82
C ASN A 32 5.24 6.71 5.39
N ASN A 33 6.33 7.41 5.06
CA ASN A 33 7.67 7.02 5.45
C ASN A 33 7.87 7.09 6.95
N GLY A 34 8.72 6.21 7.46
CA GLY A 34 9.14 6.18 8.85
C GLY A 34 9.08 4.78 9.46
N SER A 35 9.40 4.72 10.74
CA SER A 35 9.43 3.51 11.55
C SER A 35 8.22 3.44 12.48
N TYR A 36 7.70 2.24 12.67
CA TYR A 36 6.43 1.98 13.35
C TYR A 36 6.53 0.75 14.24
N ASP A 37 6.19 0.90 15.52
CA ASP A 37 6.20 -0.21 16.47
C ASP A 37 5.05 -1.17 16.21
N TYR A 38 5.30 -2.48 16.33
CA TYR A 38 4.25 -3.48 16.20
C TYR A 38 3.15 -3.34 17.26
N GLY A 39 3.49 -2.88 18.47
CA GLY A 39 2.52 -2.62 19.53
C GLY A 39 1.52 -1.50 19.20
N SER A 40 1.81 -0.66 18.21
CA SER A 40 0.88 0.37 17.73
C SER A 40 -0.10 -0.14 16.67
N LEU A 41 0.09 -1.37 16.16
CA LEU A 41 -0.63 -1.93 15.04
C LEU A 41 -2.04 -2.37 15.42
N LYS A 42 -3.07 -1.72 14.86
CA LYS A 42 -4.48 -2.07 15.10
C LYS A 42 -5.03 -3.05 14.06
N SER A 43 -4.72 -2.86 12.78
CA SER A 43 -5.16 -3.78 11.72
C SER A 43 -4.39 -3.57 10.42
N VAL A 44 -4.20 -4.62 9.64
CA VAL A 44 -3.65 -4.54 8.28
C VAL A 44 -4.61 -5.15 7.27
N GLN A 45 -5.03 -4.34 6.30
CA GLN A 45 -6.00 -4.73 5.28
C GLN A 45 -5.43 -4.51 3.88
N LEU A 46 -5.58 -5.52 3.03
CA LEU A 46 -5.25 -5.41 1.61
C LEU A 46 -6.53 -5.18 0.84
N ASN A 47 -6.74 -3.95 0.38
CA ASN A 47 -7.91 -3.58 -0.40
C ASN A 47 -7.58 -3.70 -1.88
N LYS A 48 -8.17 -4.69 -2.54
CA LYS A 48 -8.06 -4.86 -4.00
C LYS A 48 -9.01 -3.89 -4.69
N GLY A 49 -8.46 -3.06 -5.57
CA GLY A 49 -9.27 -2.28 -6.48
C GLY A 49 -10.00 -3.18 -7.46
N TRP A 50 -11.24 -2.84 -7.79
CA TRP A 50 -11.94 -3.43 -8.92
C TRP A 50 -11.40 -2.76 -10.19
N LEU A 51 -10.66 -3.52 -10.99
CA LEU A 51 -10.23 -3.06 -12.31
C LEU A 51 -11.45 -3.22 -13.24
N LEU A 52 -12.24 -2.16 -13.43
CA LEU A 52 -13.10 -2.12 -14.61
C LEU A 52 -12.17 -2.15 -15.83
N SER A 53 -12.40 -3.11 -16.71
CA SER A 53 -11.62 -3.27 -17.93
C SER A 53 -11.63 -1.97 -18.73
N LEU A 54 -10.45 -1.52 -19.15
CA LEU A 54 -10.27 -0.37 -20.05
C LEU A 54 -11.01 -0.53 -21.39
N LEU A 55 -11.49 -1.75 -21.70
CA LEU A 55 -12.27 -2.08 -22.89
C LEU A 55 -13.70 -1.51 -22.90
N SER A 56 -14.15 -0.91 -21.80
CA SER A 56 -15.52 -0.37 -21.69
C SER A 56 -15.65 1.12 -22.04
N TYR A 57 -14.58 1.81 -22.48
CA TYR A 57 -14.64 3.25 -22.77
C TYR A 57 -14.29 3.63 -24.21
N ILE A 58 -15.36 3.92 -24.96
CA ILE A 58 -15.47 4.70 -26.19
C ILE A 58 -14.76 6.08 -26.01
N PRO A 59 -14.15 6.68 -27.05
CA PRO A 59 -13.35 7.89 -26.91
C PRO A 59 -14.24 9.13 -26.71
N PHE A 60 -14.63 9.39 -25.47
CA PHE A 60 -15.30 10.63 -25.05
C PHE A 60 -14.28 11.59 -24.40
N PHE A 61 -13.12 11.76 -25.05
CA PHE A 61 -11.93 12.38 -24.44
C PHE A 61 -11.86 13.91 -24.52
N TRP A 62 -12.88 14.64 -25.01
CA TRP A 62 -12.69 16.06 -25.33
C TRP A 62 -13.54 17.12 -24.62
N THR A 63 -14.56 16.78 -23.82
CA THR A 63 -15.53 17.82 -23.37
C THR A 63 -15.72 17.97 -21.85
N VAL A 64 -15.01 17.23 -21.01
CA VAL A 64 -15.12 17.35 -19.55
C VAL A 64 -13.75 17.44 -18.88
N PRO A 65 -13.58 18.29 -17.85
CA PRO A 65 -12.38 18.23 -17.02
C PRO A 65 -12.28 16.82 -16.45
N PHE A 66 -11.23 16.11 -16.86
CA PHE A 66 -10.93 14.77 -16.44
C PHE A 66 -10.56 14.79 -14.94
N GLU A 67 -11.56 14.73 -14.06
CA GLU A 67 -11.36 14.05 -12.79
C GLU A 67 -11.36 12.55 -13.11
N PRO A 68 -10.23 11.83 -13.00
CA PRO A 68 -10.25 10.40 -13.21
C PRO A 68 -11.11 9.76 -12.11
N GLY A 69 -12.38 9.50 -12.44
CA GLY A 69 -13.38 8.80 -11.64
C GLY A 69 -13.07 7.32 -11.44
N PHE A 70 -11.81 6.94 -11.22
CA PHE A 70 -11.37 5.59 -10.85
C PHE A 70 -10.94 5.56 -9.39
N ARG A 71 -11.86 5.94 -8.49
CA ARG A 71 -11.64 5.89 -7.03
C ARG A 71 -11.82 4.47 -6.50
N ASN A 72 -10.95 3.54 -6.88
CA ASN A 72 -10.67 2.34 -6.07
C ASN A 72 -9.34 1.70 -6.51
N ARG A 73 -8.21 2.34 -6.21
CA ARG A 73 -6.89 1.78 -6.51
C ARG A 73 -6.49 0.77 -5.43
N THR A 74 -5.90 -0.35 -5.83
CA THR A 74 -5.37 -1.37 -4.92
C THR A 74 -4.39 -0.74 -3.93
N HIS A 75 -4.62 -0.95 -2.64
CA HIS A 75 -3.81 -0.36 -1.59
C HIS A 75 -3.74 -1.24 -0.35
N LEU A 76 -2.62 -1.14 0.38
CA LEU A 76 -2.48 -1.66 1.72
C LEU A 76 -2.88 -0.57 2.72
N ASN A 77 -3.75 -0.91 3.65
CA ASN A 77 -4.22 -0.02 4.69
C ASN A 77 -3.71 -0.52 6.05
N ILE A 78 -2.77 0.20 6.64
CA ILE A 78 -2.16 -0.12 7.93
C ILE A 78 -2.73 0.87 8.96
N LYS A 79 -3.63 0.40 9.82
CA LYS A 79 -4.17 1.20 10.93
C LYS A 79 -3.25 1.07 12.12
N LEU A 80 -2.76 2.20 12.61
CA LEU A 80 -1.97 2.35 13.82
C LEU A 80 -2.82 3.04 14.90
N ALA A 81 -2.31 3.08 16.14
CA ALA A 81 -3.05 3.62 17.27
C ALA A 81 -3.56 5.06 17.06
N GLY A 82 -2.75 5.92 16.44
CA GLY A 82 -3.05 7.34 16.20
C GLY A 82 -3.09 7.79 14.74
N LYS A 83 -2.81 6.91 13.77
CA LYS A 83 -2.90 7.25 12.34
C LYS A 83 -3.18 6.05 11.45
N THR A 84 -3.60 6.32 10.23
CA THR A 84 -3.81 5.29 9.20
C THR A 84 -2.87 5.55 8.03
N LEU A 85 -2.04 4.56 7.69
CA LEU A 85 -1.16 4.61 6.53
C LEU A 85 -1.87 3.97 5.35
N LYS A 86 -2.05 4.75 4.29
CA LYS A 86 -2.62 4.27 3.03
C LYS A 86 -1.51 4.16 2.00
N ILE A 87 -1.08 2.93 1.72
CA ILE A 87 0.04 2.63 0.83
C ILE A 87 -0.53 2.16 -0.51
N TRP A 88 -0.29 2.93 -1.57
CA TRP A 88 -0.77 2.60 -2.90
C TRP A 88 0.11 1.52 -3.55
N LEU A 89 -0.53 0.48 -4.10
CA LEU A 89 0.17 -0.69 -4.64
C LEU A 89 0.19 -0.72 -6.17
N ALA A 90 -0.01 0.42 -6.83
CA ALA A 90 0.03 0.50 -8.28
C ALA A 90 1.44 0.14 -8.80
N GLY A 91 1.53 -0.87 -9.67
CA GLY A 91 2.80 -1.40 -10.16
C GLY A 91 3.63 -2.15 -9.10
N SER A 92 3.02 -2.57 -7.99
CA SER A 92 3.67 -3.37 -6.95
C SER A 92 3.41 -4.87 -7.12
N ASP A 93 4.32 -5.68 -6.58
CA ASP A 93 4.14 -7.13 -6.48
C ASP A 93 3.05 -7.46 -5.44
N MET A 94 1.91 -7.96 -5.94
CA MET A 94 0.74 -8.25 -5.13
C MET A 94 0.91 -9.47 -4.22
N ASN A 95 1.78 -10.43 -4.59
CA ASN A 95 2.06 -11.59 -3.75
C ASN A 95 2.87 -11.14 -2.54
N LYS A 96 3.90 -10.31 -2.76
CA LYS A 96 4.67 -9.69 -1.67
C LYS A 96 3.80 -8.79 -0.78
N ALA A 97 2.86 -8.05 -1.37
CA ALA A 97 1.92 -7.24 -0.58
C ALA A 97 1.01 -8.09 0.33
N ALA A 98 0.59 -9.26 -0.15
CA ALA A 98 -0.16 -10.22 0.66
C ALA A 98 0.72 -10.83 1.77
N SER A 99 1.97 -11.19 1.46
CA SER A 99 2.93 -11.68 2.45
C SER A 99 3.20 -10.64 3.55
N ILE A 100 3.38 -9.37 3.19
CA ILE A 100 3.54 -8.28 4.17
C ILE A 100 2.30 -8.14 5.05
N LYS A 101 1.10 -8.19 4.47
CA LYS A 101 -0.14 -8.16 5.26
C LYS A 101 -0.14 -9.27 6.31
N GLN A 102 0.19 -10.49 5.93
CA GLN A 102 0.25 -11.62 6.85
C GLN A 102 1.34 -11.40 7.91
N ALA A 103 2.56 -11.08 7.48
CA ALA A 103 3.71 -10.87 8.36
C ALA A 103 3.48 -9.77 9.41
N LEU A 104 2.76 -8.70 9.07
CA LEU A 104 2.39 -7.64 10.01
C LEU A 104 1.27 -8.08 10.97
N ASN A 105 0.27 -8.83 10.50
CA ASN A 105 -0.79 -9.34 11.39
C ASN A 105 -0.25 -10.37 12.39
N ASP A 106 0.72 -11.21 12.00
CA ASP A 106 1.32 -12.23 12.88
C ASP A 106 2.18 -11.61 13.99
N ARG A 107 2.72 -10.40 13.77
CA ARG A 107 3.52 -9.64 14.74
C ARG A 107 2.70 -8.64 15.54
N LYS A 108 1.41 -8.52 15.24
CA LYS A 108 0.50 -7.70 16.02
C LYS A 108 0.41 -8.28 17.43
N VAL A 109 0.78 -7.48 18.43
CA VAL A 109 0.66 -7.82 19.85
C VAL A 109 -0.74 -7.49 20.35
#